data_AF-A0A7C2BKB9-F1
#
_entry.id   AF-A0A7C2BKB9-F1
#
_cell.length_a   1.000
_cell.length_b   1.000
_cell.length_c   1.000
_cell.angle_alpha   90.00
_cell.angle_beta   90.00
_cell.angle_gamma   90.00
#
_symmetry.space_group_name_H-M   'P 1'
#
loop_
_entity.id
_entity.type
_entity.pdbx_description
1 polymer ?
#
loop_
_entity_poly.entity_id
_entity_poly.type
_entity_poly.pdbx_seq_one_letter_code
_entity_poly.pdbx_strand_id
1 'polypeptide(L)'
;MLPNDFKEKVFSFLQKYGDKGFIVLRTALSIAKDPNIDHKLGDFSFKHLVLKLNSIGFSYNPVNLIRILEKEYGLIEKTYSSSNQTWWRFKDIDAVEEAVYSESDMEKVEDPKIRLIAMKYRSLEPAEIHAFLQKALIKPTLTPADKARFRSIVFNEIDQLVKLVDEMYNYEEFFEYEISFIKEIFKLAEKLSRRIEKEHVKGFRSRQPISQEDILGNDNRGYSH
;
A
#
# COMPACT_ATOMS: atom_id res chain seq x y z
N MET A 1 19.56 -11.88 25.36
CA MET A 1 19.37 -10.42 25.24
C MET A 1 17.95 -10.21 24.74
N LEU A 2 17.13 -9.45 25.47
CA LEU A 2 15.69 -9.41 25.29
C LEU A 2 15.28 -8.37 24.21
N PRO A 3 14.16 -8.58 23.50
CA PRO A 3 13.57 -7.66 22.50
C PRO A 3 13.25 -6.22 22.96
N ASN A 4 13.35 -5.91 24.27
CA ASN A 4 12.97 -4.61 24.83
C ASN A 4 13.95 -3.46 24.55
N ASP A 5 15.24 -3.73 24.35
CA ASP A 5 16.27 -2.67 24.23
C ASP A 5 16.10 -1.81 22.96
N PHE A 6 15.61 -2.41 21.86
CA PHE A 6 15.50 -1.69 20.59
C PHE A 6 14.30 -0.73 20.57
N LYS A 7 13.14 -1.17 21.06
CA LYS A 7 11.96 -0.30 21.20
C LYS A 7 12.26 0.87 22.13
N GLU A 8 12.89 0.62 23.29
CA GLU A 8 13.26 1.68 24.24
C GLU A 8 14.18 2.74 23.60
N LYS A 9 15.08 2.34 22.69
CA LYS A 9 15.89 3.28 21.91
C LYS A 9 15.05 4.11 20.95
N VAL A 10 14.07 3.51 20.26
CA VAL A 10 13.16 4.26 19.40
C VAL A 10 12.34 5.25 20.21
N PHE A 11 11.74 4.83 21.32
CA PHE A 11 11.00 5.71 22.24
C PHE A 11 11.87 6.84 22.76
N SER A 12 13.08 6.53 23.25
CA SER A 12 14.03 7.54 23.74
C SER A 12 14.47 8.53 22.66
N PHE A 13 14.51 8.11 21.40
CA PHE A 13 14.78 8.98 20.27
C PHE A 13 13.59 9.91 20.01
N LEU A 14 12.38 9.35 19.92
CA LEU A 14 11.17 10.11 19.63
C LEU A 14 10.86 11.13 20.74
N GLN A 15 11.00 10.75 22.01
CA GLN A 15 10.83 11.69 23.14
C GLN A 15 11.83 12.85 23.10
N LYS A 16 13.08 12.59 22.73
CA LYS A 16 14.13 13.61 22.72
C LYS A 16 14.04 14.57 21.53
N TYR A 17 13.68 14.05 20.35
CA TYR A 17 13.69 14.82 19.10
C TYR A 17 12.30 15.23 18.61
N GLY A 18 11.25 14.81 19.33
CA GLY A 18 9.85 15.20 19.12
C GLY A 18 9.40 15.00 17.69
N ASP A 19 8.57 15.92 17.21
CA ASP A 19 7.92 15.83 15.90
C ASP A 19 8.92 15.77 14.75
N LYS A 20 10.10 16.42 14.87
CA LYS A 20 11.14 16.34 13.85
C LYS A 20 11.75 14.94 13.75
N GLY A 21 12.02 14.32 14.90
CA GLY A 21 12.49 12.93 14.96
C GLY A 21 11.46 11.98 14.39
N PHE A 22 10.20 12.15 14.80
CA PHE A 22 9.06 11.37 14.32
C PHE A 22 8.88 11.47 12.81
N ILE A 23 8.78 12.69 12.24
CA ILE A 23 8.58 12.90 10.81
C ILE A 23 9.72 12.26 10.01
N VAL A 24 10.98 12.43 10.43
CA VAL A 24 12.13 11.82 9.75
C VAL A 24 12.09 10.30 9.81
N LEU A 25 11.79 9.72 10.97
CA LEU A 25 11.76 8.26 11.16
C LEU A 25 10.59 7.61 10.42
N ARG A 26 9.39 8.20 10.50
CA ARG A 26 8.19 7.77 9.76
C ARG A 26 8.40 7.87 8.25
N THR A 27 9.03 8.94 7.78
CA THR A 27 9.33 9.11 6.34
C THR A 27 10.34 8.08 5.86
N ALA A 28 11.39 7.81 6.63
CA ALA A 28 12.36 6.76 6.31
C ALA A 28 11.70 5.37 6.28
N LEU A 29 10.81 5.08 7.23
CA LEU A 29 10.03 3.83 7.27
C LEU A 29 9.08 3.71 6.06
N SER A 30 8.41 4.80 5.68
CA SER A 30 7.54 4.83 4.49
C SER A 30 8.33 4.53 3.21
N ILE A 31 9.54 5.09 3.07
CA ILE A 31 10.43 4.80 1.95
C ILE A 31 10.82 3.32 1.93
N ALA A 32 11.21 2.76 3.07
CA ALA A 32 11.59 1.35 3.22
C ALA A 32 10.50 0.36 2.76
N LYS A 33 9.24 0.79 2.82
CA LYS A 33 8.08 -0.02 2.45
C LYS A 33 7.53 0.32 1.06
N ASP A 34 8.07 1.32 0.37
CA ASP A 34 7.61 1.70 -0.95
C ASP A 34 8.05 0.66 -1.99
N PRO A 35 7.11 -0.06 -2.63
CA PRO A 35 7.44 -1.08 -3.62
C PRO A 35 8.00 -0.50 -4.93
N ASN A 36 7.90 0.81 -5.15
CA ASN A 36 8.43 1.48 -6.34
C ASN A 36 9.91 1.86 -6.20
N ILE A 37 10.51 1.66 -5.03
CA ILE A 37 11.92 1.96 -4.76
C ILE A 37 12.72 0.66 -4.78
N ASP A 38 13.86 0.67 -5.49
CA ASP A 38 14.81 -0.44 -5.45
C ASP A 38 15.60 -0.43 -4.13
N HIS A 39 15.28 -1.39 -3.25
CA HIS A 39 15.86 -1.53 -1.92
C HIS A 39 17.14 -2.37 -1.87
N LYS A 40 17.75 -2.69 -3.02
CA LYS A 40 18.96 -3.53 -3.10
C LYS A 40 20.14 -2.97 -2.29
N LEU A 41 20.25 -1.64 -2.19
CA LEU A 41 21.36 -0.96 -1.51
C LEU A 41 21.07 -0.60 -0.05
N GLY A 42 19.82 -0.76 0.41
CA GLY A 42 19.36 -0.37 1.74
C GLY A 42 17.87 -0.02 1.72
N ASP A 43 17.31 0.23 2.88
CA ASP A 43 15.89 0.48 3.07
C ASP A 43 15.52 1.92 2.67
N PHE A 44 16.42 2.87 2.86
CA PHE A 44 16.22 4.23 2.37
C PHE A 44 17.54 4.92 2.00
N SER A 45 17.45 5.89 1.10
CA SER A 45 18.58 6.72 0.70
C SER A 45 18.40 8.16 1.14
N PHE A 46 19.49 8.90 1.31
CA PHE A 46 19.44 10.32 1.68
C PHE A 46 18.60 11.12 0.68
N LYS A 47 18.79 10.84 -0.62
CA LYS A 47 18.06 11.49 -1.72
C LYS A 47 16.56 11.21 -1.61
N HIS A 48 16.15 9.95 -1.42
CA HIS A 48 14.74 9.60 -1.27
C HIS A 48 14.12 10.26 -0.05
N LEU A 49 14.84 10.28 1.08
CA LEU A 49 14.37 10.92 2.30
C LEU A 49 14.14 12.42 2.10
N VAL A 50 15.12 13.16 1.58
CA VAL A 50 14.98 14.60 1.33
C VAL A 50 13.84 14.89 0.35
N LEU A 51 13.73 14.12 -0.74
CA LEU A 51 12.64 14.30 -1.71
C LEU A 51 11.27 14.08 -1.06
N LYS A 52 11.12 13.02 -0.25
CA LYS A 52 9.85 12.69 0.40
C LYS A 52 9.50 13.70 1.50
N LEU A 53 10.46 14.14 2.31
CA LEU A 53 10.27 15.21 3.31
C LEU A 53 9.83 16.52 2.64
N ASN A 54 10.45 16.89 1.51
CA ASN A 54 10.04 18.07 0.75
C ASN A 54 8.64 17.92 0.15
N SER A 55 8.26 16.72 -0.34
CA SER A 55 6.92 16.50 -0.90
C SER A 55 5.79 16.65 0.11
N ILE A 56 6.07 16.44 1.40
CA ILE A 56 5.13 16.64 2.50
C ILE A 56 5.26 18.02 3.15
N GLY A 57 5.95 18.97 2.51
CA GLY A 57 6.12 20.34 3.01
C GLY A 57 7.10 20.50 4.17
N PHE A 58 7.89 19.48 4.50
CA PHE A 58 8.84 19.52 5.62
C PHE A 58 10.25 19.91 5.16
N SER A 59 10.56 21.20 5.21
CA SER A 59 11.83 21.80 4.74
C SER A 59 12.98 21.69 5.74
N TYR A 60 13.17 20.53 6.36
CA TYR A 60 14.25 20.28 7.33
C TYR A 60 15.38 19.47 6.72
N ASN A 61 16.63 19.77 7.10
CA ASN A 61 17.79 18.98 6.70
C ASN A 61 17.99 17.77 7.64
N PRO A 62 17.79 16.52 7.18
CA PRO A 62 17.80 15.35 8.05
C PRO A 62 19.19 14.83 8.44
N VAL A 63 20.30 15.43 7.95
CA VAL A 63 21.68 14.95 8.18
C VAL A 63 21.97 14.68 9.66
N ASN A 64 21.63 15.62 10.54
CA ASN A 64 21.92 15.47 11.97
C ASN A 64 21.10 14.33 12.59
N LEU A 65 19.82 14.21 12.24
CA LEU A 65 18.96 13.16 12.78
C LEU A 65 19.38 11.77 12.28
N ILE A 66 19.80 11.64 11.02
CA ILE A 66 20.38 10.39 10.51
C ILE A 66 21.65 10.03 11.28
N ARG A 67 22.57 11.00 11.48
CA ARG A 67 23.80 10.76 12.26
C ARG A 67 23.48 10.25 13.66
N ILE A 68 22.49 10.85 14.32
CA ILE A 68 22.03 10.47 15.66
C ILE A 68 21.41 9.07 15.66
N LEU A 69 20.50 8.79 14.72
CA LEU A 69 19.88 7.47 14.55
C LEU A 69 20.94 6.37 14.35
N GLU A 70 21.98 6.64 13.57
CA GLU A 70 23.06 5.68 13.28
C GLU A 70 24.03 5.53 14.46
N LYS A 71 24.57 6.64 15.00
CA LYS A 71 25.71 6.62 15.92
C LYS A 71 25.33 6.59 17.39
N GLU A 72 24.25 7.27 17.77
CA GLU A 72 23.87 7.43 19.18
C GLU A 72 22.84 6.37 19.58
N TYR A 73 21.82 6.16 18.74
CA TYR A 73 20.76 5.19 19.04
C TYR A 73 20.97 3.83 18.36
N GLY A 74 21.80 3.77 17.32
CA GLY A 74 22.09 2.53 16.61
C GLY A 74 20.86 1.88 15.96
N LEU A 75 19.83 2.67 15.64
CA LEU A 75 18.56 2.21 15.05
C LEU A 75 18.67 1.89 13.57
N ILE A 76 19.62 2.55 12.90
CA ILE A 76 19.95 2.32 11.50
C ILE A 76 21.44 2.04 11.36
N GLU A 77 21.80 1.44 10.24
CA GLU A 77 23.19 1.25 9.83
C GLU A 77 23.37 1.65 8.38
N LYS A 78 24.55 2.19 8.07
CA LYS A 78 24.92 2.56 6.71
C LYS A 78 25.29 1.32 5.92
N THR A 79 24.56 1.03 4.84
CA THR A 79 24.74 -0.17 4.02
C THR A 79 25.52 0.11 2.74
N TYR A 80 25.44 1.32 2.20
CA TYR A 80 26.17 1.72 1.01
C TYR A 80 26.47 3.22 1.02
N SER A 81 27.64 3.60 0.49
CA SER A 81 27.99 5.00 0.27
C SER A 81 28.79 5.16 -1.01
N SER A 82 28.41 6.15 -1.80
CA SER A 82 29.12 6.65 -2.98
C SER A 82 29.36 8.15 -2.83
N SER A 83 29.98 8.79 -3.83
CA SER A 83 30.17 10.24 -3.88
C SER A 83 28.86 11.03 -3.87
N ASN A 84 27.77 10.46 -4.39
CA ASN A 84 26.51 11.17 -4.62
C ASN A 84 25.31 10.59 -3.85
N GLN A 85 25.46 9.44 -3.20
CA GLN A 85 24.36 8.79 -2.50
C GLN A 85 24.84 7.90 -1.36
N THR A 86 24.11 7.96 -0.25
CA THR A 86 24.29 7.09 0.90
C THR A 86 22.95 6.42 1.21
N TRP A 87 23.02 5.15 1.59
CA TRP A 87 21.89 4.30 1.93
C TRP A 87 22.04 3.74 3.34
N TRP A 88 20.90 3.53 3.99
CA TRP A 88 20.81 2.96 5.32
C TRP A 88 19.77 1.84 5.36
N ARG A 89 19.94 0.94 6.32
CA ARG A 89 19.00 -0.12 6.69
C ARG A 89 18.62 0.02 8.16
N PHE A 90 17.38 -0.29 8.49
CA PHE A 90 16.93 -0.44 9.87
C PHE A 90 17.49 -1.73 10.44
N LYS A 91 18.06 -1.67 11.66
CA LYS A 91 18.55 -2.90 12.30
C LYS A 91 17.41 -3.82 12.76
N ASP A 92 16.27 -3.23 13.07
CA ASP A 92 15.02 -3.92 13.39
C ASP A 92 13.85 -3.06 12.90
N ILE A 93 13.46 -3.28 11.64
CA ILE A 93 12.42 -2.49 10.98
C ILE A 93 11.05 -2.70 11.64
N ASP A 94 10.78 -3.91 12.15
CA ASP A 94 9.51 -4.25 12.79
C ASP A 94 9.39 -3.55 14.14
N ALA A 95 10.47 -3.47 14.93
CA ALA A 95 10.48 -2.71 16.17
C ALA A 95 10.37 -1.19 15.95
N VAL A 96 11.01 -0.64 14.90
CA VAL A 96 10.81 0.77 14.51
C VAL A 96 9.38 1.01 14.07
N GLU A 97 8.84 0.11 13.27
CA GLU A 97 7.45 0.17 12.83
C GLU A 97 6.50 0.18 14.02
N GLU A 98 6.64 -0.80 14.91
CA GLU A 98 5.78 -0.90 16.08
C GLU A 98 5.94 0.32 16.98
N ALA A 99 7.15 0.83 17.22
CA ALA A 99 7.38 2.01 18.05
C ALA A 99 6.86 3.31 17.40
N VAL A 100 7.10 3.49 16.10
CA VAL A 100 6.56 4.62 15.34
C VAL A 100 5.05 4.56 15.39
N TYR A 101 4.40 3.44 15.05
CA TYR A 101 2.93 3.36 15.03
C TYR A 101 2.28 3.23 16.42
N SER A 102 3.00 2.76 17.44
CA SER A 102 2.51 2.80 18.83
C SER A 102 2.59 4.20 19.42
N GLU A 103 3.63 5.00 19.10
CA GLU A 103 3.62 6.44 19.39
C GLU A 103 2.73 7.25 18.43
N SER A 104 2.50 6.77 17.19
CA SER A 104 1.73 7.50 16.17
C SER A 104 0.25 7.62 16.50
N ASP A 105 -0.35 6.69 17.26
CA ASP A 105 -1.80 6.49 17.15
C ASP A 105 -2.65 6.55 18.43
N MET A 106 -2.09 6.75 19.63
CA MET A 106 -2.91 6.60 20.85
C MET A 106 -2.74 7.65 21.95
N GLU A 107 -1.55 8.25 22.15
CA GLU A 107 -1.36 9.21 23.25
C GLU A 107 -1.39 10.69 22.84
N LYS A 108 -1.15 11.02 21.56
CA LYS A 108 -1.23 12.42 21.07
C LYS A 108 -2.50 12.74 20.28
N VAL A 109 -3.24 11.73 19.84
CA VAL A 109 -4.57 11.91 19.24
C VAL A 109 -5.61 11.65 20.30
N GLU A 110 -5.90 12.66 21.11
CA GLU A 110 -7.01 12.57 22.08
C GLU A 110 -8.36 12.38 21.38
N ASP A 111 -8.49 12.78 20.10
CA ASP A 111 -9.75 12.68 19.37
C ASP A 111 -10.16 11.19 19.18
N PRO A 112 -11.19 10.72 19.92
CA PRO A 112 -11.63 9.34 19.85
C PRO A 112 -12.11 8.94 18.44
N LYS A 113 -12.49 9.92 17.61
CA LYS A 113 -12.98 9.70 16.26
C LYS A 113 -11.85 9.31 15.31
N ILE A 114 -10.69 9.95 15.39
CA ILE A 114 -9.53 9.56 14.60
C ILE A 114 -9.09 8.14 14.99
N ARG A 115 -9.05 7.83 16.29
CA ARG A 115 -8.73 6.46 16.77
C ARG A 115 -9.71 5.41 16.25
N LEU A 116 -11.02 5.72 16.27
CA LEU A 116 -12.04 4.84 15.72
C LEU A 116 -11.85 4.61 14.21
N ILE A 117 -11.56 5.66 13.44
CA ILE A 117 -11.30 5.57 12.00
C ILE A 117 -10.09 4.65 11.73
N ALA A 118 -9.01 4.80 12.48
CA ALA A 118 -7.84 3.94 12.37
C ALA A 118 -8.15 2.46 12.71
N MET A 119 -8.96 2.21 13.75
CA MET A 119 -9.39 0.85 14.11
C MET A 119 -10.27 0.23 13.02
N LYS A 120 -11.26 0.98 12.49
CA LYS A 120 -12.09 0.56 11.36
C LYS A 120 -11.20 0.17 10.18
N TYR A 121 -10.24 1.02 9.82
CA TYR A 121 -9.31 0.76 8.71
C TYR A 121 -8.57 -0.57 8.88
N ARG A 122 -7.97 -0.80 10.05
CA ARG A 122 -7.22 -2.03 10.33
C ARG A 122 -8.11 -3.27 10.31
N SER A 123 -9.32 -3.17 10.86
CA SER A 123 -10.28 -4.28 10.90
C SER A 123 -10.80 -4.72 9.52
N LEU A 124 -10.70 -3.84 8.52
CA LEU A 124 -11.07 -4.15 7.13
C LEU A 124 -9.95 -4.86 6.35
N GLU A 125 -8.79 -5.08 6.98
CA GLU A 125 -7.63 -5.77 6.41
C GLU A 125 -7.29 -5.35 4.96
N PRO A 126 -7.05 -4.05 4.68
CA PRO A 126 -6.95 -3.54 3.30
C PRO A 126 -5.79 -4.16 2.51
N ALA A 127 -4.72 -4.55 3.20
CA ALA A 127 -3.58 -5.25 2.61
C ALA A 127 -3.98 -6.62 2.03
N GLU A 128 -4.89 -7.34 2.67
CA GLU A 128 -5.39 -8.63 2.19
C GLU A 128 -6.27 -8.46 0.95
N ILE A 129 -7.14 -7.44 0.96
CA ILE A 129 -7.96 -7.06 -0.19
C ILE A 129 -7.05 -6.75 -1.38
N HIS A 130 -6.07 -5.88 -1.18
CA HIS A 130 -5.10 -5.50 -2.20
C HIS A 130 -4.35 -6.74 -2.76
N ALA A 131 -3.82 -7.58 -1.88
CA ALA A 131 -3.09 -8.79 -2.27
C ALA A 131 -3.96 -9.77 -3.08
N PHE A 132 -5.22 -9.94 -2.70
CA PHE A 132 -6.17 -10.73 -3.47
C PHE A 132 -6.41 -10.14 -4.86
N LEU A 133 -6.69 -8.84 -4.95
CA LEU A 133 -6.98 -8.17 -6.23
C LEU A 133 -5.80 -8.25 -7.20
N GLN A 134 -4.58 -8.00 -6.72
CA GLN A 134 -3.37 -8.14 -7.53
C GLN A 134 -3.19 -9.57 -8.05
N LYS A 135 -3.30 -10.58 -7.16
CA LYS A 135 -3.21 -11.99 -7.54
C LYS A 135 -4.28 -12.38 -8.56
N ALA A 136 -5.51 -11.90 -8.39
CA ALA A 136 -6.60 -12.19 -9.32
C ALA A 136 -6.37 -11.57 -10.71
N LEU A 137 -5.83 -10.34 -10.78
CA LEU A 137 -5.58 -9.65 -12.04
C LEU A 137 -4.53 -10.35 -12.91
N ILE A 138 -3.52 -10.99 -12.32
CA ILE A 138 -2.45 -11.68 -13.06
C ILE A 138 -2.82 -13.10 -13.51
N LYS A 139 -3.88 -13.70 -12.95
CA LYS A 139 -4.30 -15.06 -13.34
C LYS A 139 -4.73 -15.10 -14.81
N PRO A 140 -4.40 -16.14 -15.59
CA PRO A 140 -4.89 -16.28 -16.97
C PRO A 140 -6.43 -16.37 -17.05
N THR A 141 -7.05 -17.07 -16.12
CA THR A 141 -8.50 -17.24 -16.01
C THR A 141 -8.95 -17.13 -14.56
N LEU A 142 -10.11 -16.51 -14.33
CA LEU A 142 -10.71 -16.39 -13.00
C LEU A 142 -11.64 -17.58 -12.74
N THR A 143 -11.40 -18.29 -11.63
CA THR A 143 -12.24 -19.40 -11.21
C THR A 143 -13.59 -18.90 -10.66
N PRO A 144 -14.63 -19.75 -10.56
CA PRO A 144 -15.87 -19.39 -9.88
C PRO A 144 -15.64 -18.93 -8.43
N ALA A 145 -14.69 -19.56 -7.73
CA ALA A 145 -14.31 -19.18 -6.37
C ALA A 145 -13.68 -17.78 -6.33
N ASP A 146 -12.81 -17.43 -7.29
CA ASP A 146 -12.25 -16.07 -7.40
C ASP A 146 -13.37 -15.02 -7.61
N LYS A 147 -14.34 -15.31 -8.48
CA LYS A 147 -15.47 -14.42 -8.76
C LYS A 147 -16.39 -14.27 -7.55
N ALA A 148 -16.63 -15.35 -6.81
CA ALA A 148 -17.41 -15.33 -5.57
C ALA A 148 -16.70 -14.53 -4.47
N ARG A 149 -15.40 -14.73 -4.29
CA ARG A 149 -14.58 -13.96 -3.33
C ARG A 149 -14.53 -12.49 -3.69
N PHE A 150 -14.31 -12.16 -4.96
CA PHE A 150 -14.35 -10.78 -5.42
C PHE A 150 -15.71 -10.13 -5.15
N ARG A 151 -16.82 -10.84 -5.40
CA ARG A 151 -18.16 -10.36 -5.07
C ARG A 151 -18.29 -10.07 -3.57
N SER A 152 -17.89 -10.99 -2.71
CA SER A 152 -17.88 -10.77 -1.25
C SER A 152 -17.11 -9.51 -0.88
N ILE A 153 -15.89 -9.38 -1.41
CA ILE A 153 -15.00 -8.22 -1.21
C ILE A 153 -15.68 -6.90 -1.59
N VAL A 154 -16.36 -6.88 -2.75
CA VAL A 154 -17.04 -5.67 -3.23
C VAL A 154 -18.20 -5.28 -2.33
N PHE A 155 -19.06 -6.24 -1.98
CA PHE A 155 -20.31 -5.97 -1.26
C PHE A 155 -20.13 -5.78 0.25
N ASN A 156 -19.02 -6.25 0.84
CA ASN A 156 -18.78 -6.12 2.27
C ASN A 156 -17.64 -5.14 2.57
N GLU A 157 -16.42 -5.44 2.15
CA GLU A 157 -15.23 -4.69 2.57
C GLU A 157 -15.05 -3.40 1.78
N ILE A 158 -15.20 -3.42 0.45
CA ILE A 158 -15.07 -2.22 -0.39
C ILE A 158 -16.19 -1.21 -0.08
N ASP A 159 -17.43 -1.67 0.14
CA ASP A 159 -18.53 -0.79 0.58
C ASP A 159 -18.20 -0.05 1.88
N GLN A 160 -17.58 -0.74 2.84
CA GLN A 160 -17.12 -0.13 4.08
C GLN A 160 -15.92 0.80 3.88
N LEU A 161 -14.98 0.46 3.00
CA LEU A 161 -13.85 1.34 2.66
C LEU A 161 -14.30 2.65 2.01
N VAL A 162 -15.38 2.65 1.22
CA VAL A 162 -15.96 3.88 0.64
C VAL A 162 -16.45 4.81 1.75
N LYS A 163 -17.20 4.28 2.72
CA LYS A 163 -17.68 5.09 3.86
C LYS A 163 -16.52 5.59 4.71
N LEU A 164 -15.52 4.74 4.91
CA LEU A 164 -14.37 5.07 5.75
C LEU A 164 -13.48 6.13 5.11
N VAL A 165 -13.25 6.09 3.79
CA VAL A 165 -12.41 7.11 3.12
C VAL A 165 -13.07 8.48 3.16
N ASP A 166 -14.41 8.56 3.08
CA ASP A 166 -15.16 9.81 3.28
C ASP A 166 -15.00 10.35 4.70
N GLU A 167 -15.01 9.48 5.72
CA GLU A 167 -14.70 9.87 7.10
C GLU A 167 -13.26 10.39 7.22
N MET A 168 -12.29 9.70 6.59
CA MET A 168 -10.86 10.01 6.63
C MET A 168 -10.50 11.36 5.99
N TYR A 169 -11.20 11.81 4.96
CA TYR A 169 -10.93 13.11 4.34
C TYR A 169 -11.11 14.30 5.29
N ASN A 170 -11.92 14.15 6.35
CA ASN A 170 -12.06 15.20 7.37
C ASN A 170 -10.83 15.31 8.28
N TYR A 171 -9.89 14.37 8.18
CA TYR A 171 -8.69 14.21 8.99
C TYR A 171 -7.51 13.79 8.10
N GLU A 172 -7.44 14.34 6.89
CA GLU A 172 -6.53 13.92 5.83
C GLU A 172 -5.05 13.93 6.29
N GLU A 173 -4.68 14.89 7.13
CA GLU A 173 -3.33 15.02 7.69
C GLU A 173 -2.90 13.80 8.52
N PHE A 174 -3.85 13.02 9.04
CA PHE A 174 -3.59 11.79 9.80
C PHE A 174 -3.62 10.54 8.91
N PHE A 175 -4.40 10.56 7.82
CA PHE A 175 -4.72 9.37 7.02
C PHE A 175 -4.28 9.44 5.55
N GLU A 176 -3.36 10.35 5.19
CA GLU A 176 -2.92 10.54 3.80
C GLU A 176 -2.49 9.21 3.12
N TYR A 177 -1.73 8.38 3.85
CA TYR A 177 -1.26 7.08 3.35
C TYR A 177 -2.42 6.10 3.14
N GLU A 178 -3.29 5.96 4.15
CA GLU A 178 -4.45 5.07 4.16
C GLU A 178 -5.42 5.45 3.03
N ILE A 179 -5.71 6.75 2.87
CA ILE A 179 -6.53 7.29 1.77
C ILE A 179 -5.93 6.90 0.42
N SER A 180 -4.61 7.10 0.23
CA SER A 180 -3.93 6.74 -1.01
C SER A 180 -3.97 5.23 -1.27
N PHE A 181 -3.83 4.40 -0.24
CA PHE A 181 -3.86 2.94 -0.38
C PHE A 181 -5.26 2.43 -0.75
N ILE A 182 -6.31 2.97 -0.13
CA ILE A 182 -7.71 2.67 -0.48
C ILE A 182 -8.00 3.03 -1.94
N LYS A 183 -7.51 4.17 -2.42
CA LYS A 183 -7.65 4.57 -3.84
C LYS A 183 -7.03 3.56 -4.80
N GLU A 184 -5.86 3.01 -4.49
CA GLU A 184 -5.26 1.96 -5.32
C GLU A 184 -6.08 0.66 -5.27
N ILE A 185 -6.62 0.28 -4.10
CA ILE A 185 -7.57 -0.84 -3.97
C ILE A 185 -8.78 -0.65 -4.90
N PHE A 186 -9.40 0.53 -4.91
CA PHE A 186 -10.54 0.81 -5.78
C PHE A 186 -10.19 0.68 -7.26
N LYS A 187 -9.04 1.21 -7.67
CA LYS A 187 -8.55 1.10 -9.05
C LYS A 187 -8.29 -0.36 -9.45
N LEU A 188 -7.74 -1.19 -8.56
CA LEU A 188 -7.55 -2.62 -8.83
C LEU A 188 -8.90 -3.35 -8.92
N ALA A 189 -9.84 -3.05 -8.01
CA ALA A 189 -11.18 -3.62 -8.02
C ALA A 189 -11.94 -3.25 -9.30
N GLU A 190 -11.85 -2.00 -9.76
CA GLU A 190 -12.45 -1.55 -11.01
C GLU A 190 -11.88 -2.30 -12.22
N LYS A 191 -10.55 -2.44 -12.30
CA LYS A 191 -9.89 -3.24 -13.34
C LYS A 191 -10.39 -4.68 -13.35
N LEU A 192 -10.51 -5.31 -12.18
CA LEU A 192 -10.95 -6.70 -12.07
C LEU A 192 -12.43 -6.85 -12.43
N SER A 193 -13.28 -5.90 -12.01
CA SER A 193 -14.70 -5.85 -12.38
C SER A 193 -14.89 -5.80 -13.90
N ARG A 194 -14.21 -4.87 -14.59
CA ARG A 194 -14.25 -4.75 -16.06
C ARG A 194 -13.76 -6.02 -16.76
N ARG A 195 -12.79 -6.72 -16.17
CA ARG A 195 -12.32 -8.01 -16.70
C ARG A 195 -13.39 -9.09 -16.56
N ILE A 196 -14.00 -9.21 -15.38
CA ILE A 196 -15.07 -10.19 -15.13
C ILE A 196 -16.25 -9.98 -16.07
N GLU A 197 -16.65 -8.73 -16.30
CA GLU A 197 -17.69 -8.37 -17.26
C GLU A 197 -17.34 -8.86 -18.69
N LYS A 198 -16.13 -8.58 -19.18
CA LYS A 198 -15.66 -9.03 -20.50
C LYS A 198 -15.66 -10.55 -20.64
N GLU A 199 -15.24 -11.28 -19.61
CA GLU A 199 -15.31 -12.75 -19.61
C GLU A 199 -16.75 -13.26 -19.67
N HIS A 200 -17.68 -12.59 -18.98
CA HIS A 200 -19.10 -12.94 -18.99
C HIS A 200 -19.71 -12.76 -20.39
N VAL A 201 -19.43 -11.62 -21.04
CA VAL A 201 -19.91 -11.31 -22.40
C VAL A 201 -19.35 -12.30 -23.43
N LYS A 202 -18.06 -12.66 -23.34
CA LYS A 202 -17.46 -13.68 -24.22
C LYS A 202 -18.11 -15.05 -24.04
N GLY A 203 -18.32 -15.48 -22.79
CA GLY A 203 -18.98 -16.75 -22.48
C GLY A 203 -20.44 -16.81 -22.92
N PHE A 204 -21.14 -15.67 -22.97
CA PHE A 204 -22.50 -15.60 -23.48
C PHE A 204 -22.55 -15.70 -25.01
N ARG A 205 -21.65 -15.00 -25.72
CA ARG A 205 -21.55 -15.04 -27.18
C ARG A 205 -21.18 -16.42 -27.73
N SER A 206 -20.31 -17.17 -27.05
CA SER A 206 -19.94 -18.52 -27.46
C SER A 206 -21.02 -19.58 -27.18
N ARG A 207 -22.08 -19.24 -26.45
CA ARG A 207 -23.22 -20.12 -26.15
C ARG A 207 -24.46 -19.82 -27.00
N GLN A 208 -24.44 -18.78 -27.83
CA GLN A 208 -25.52 -18.58 -28.79
C GLN A 208 -25.40 -19.63 -29.90
N PRO A 209 -26.47 -20.39 -30.20
CA PRO A 209 -26.47 -21.28 -31.36
C PRO A 209 -26.27 -20.43 -32.62
N ILE A 210 -25.35 -20.87 -33.48
CA ILE A 210 -25.17 -20.30 -34.83
C ILE A 210 -26.54 -20.31 -35.50
N SER A 211 -26.99 -19.16 -35.98
CA SER A 211 -28.28 -19.06 -36.65
C SER A 211 -28.27 -19.94 -37.92
N GLN A 212 -29.38 -20.61 -38.24
CA GLN A 212 -29.45 -21.46 -39.44
C GLN A 212 -29.19 -20.67 -40.75
N GLU A 213 -29.33 -19.35 -40.72
CA GLU A 213 -29.00 -18.45 -41.84
C GLU A 213 -27.48 -18.39 -42.12
N ASP A 214 -26.63 -18.52 -41.10
CA ASP A 214 -25.17 -18.52 -41.25
C ASP A 214 -24.63 -19.83 -41.83
N ILE A 215 -25.39 -20.93 -41.72
CA ILE A 215 -25.00 -22.26 -42.23
C ILE A 215 -25.35 -22.39 -43.72
N LEU A 216 -26.46 -21.79 -44.17
CA LEU A 216 -26.95 -21.91 -45.55
C LEU A 216 -26.26 -20.94 -46.54
N GLY A 217 -25.48 -19.96 -46.05
CA GLY A 217 -24.79 -18.99 -46.89
C GLY A 217 -23.52 -19.49 -47.60
N ASN A 218 -23.05 -20.70 -47.30
CA ASN A 218 -21.73 -21.18 -47.76
C ASN A 218 -21.75 -22.32 -48.80
N ASP A 219 -22.92 -22.86 -49.14
CA ASP A 219 -23.04 -23.95 -50.13
C ASP A 219 -23.29 -23.50 -51.57
N ASN A 220 -23.40 -22.19 -51.83
CA ASN A 220 -23.63 -21.66 -53.18
C ASN A 220 -22.35 -21.11 -53.85
N ARG A 221 -21.30 -21.93 -53.91
CA ARG A 221 -20.21 -21.74 -54.88
C ARG A 221 -20.11 -22.93 -55.83
N GLY A 222 -21.09 -22.99 -56.73
CA GLY A 222 -20.87 -23.19 -58.16
C GLY A 222 -20.17 -24.49 -58.58
N TYR A 223 -20.97 -25.53 -58.78
CA TYR A 223 -20.82 -26.33 -60.00
C TYR A 223 -21.07 -25.42 -61.21
N SER A 224 -20.11 -25.31 -62.11
CA SER A 224 -20.35 -24.92 -63.50
C SER A 224 -19.36 -25.68 -64.37
N HIS A 225 -19.95 -26.27 -65.42
CA HIS A 225 -19.42 -27.24 -66.37
C HIS A 225 -18.16 -26.82 -67.12
#